data_AF-A0A1V5QIG6-F1
#
_entry.id   AF-A0A1V5QIG6-F1
#
_cell.length_a   1.000
_cell.length_b   1.000
_cell.length_c   1.000
_cell.angle_alpha   90.00
_cell.angle_beta   90.00
_cell.angle_gamma   90.00
#
_symmetry.space_group_name_H-M   'P 1'
#
loop_
_entity.id
_entity.type
_entity.pdbx_description
1 polymer ?
#
loop_
_entity_poly.entity_id
_entity_poly.type
_entity_poly.pdbx_seq_one_letter_code
_entity_poly.pdbx_strand_id
1 'polypeptide(L)' 'MKFTDDYAAKFTIWARENRVVPLPRIANLPRFKSRKFNSYEEFNAWKKDLLDQIARAGGVQWTR' A
#
# COMPACT_ATOMS: atom_id res chain seq x y z
N MET A 1 34.35 -1.16 20.00
CA MET A 1 33.99 -1.08 18.57
C MET A 1 32.52 -0.67 18.51
N LYS A 2 32.17 0.44 17.84
CA LYS A 2 30.75 0.83 17.75
C LYS A 2 30.06 -0.20 16.86
N PHE A 3 28.80 -0.51 17.13
CA PHE A 3 28.02 -1.44 16.32
C PHE A 3 27.97 -1.04 14.83
N THR A 4 28.13 0.27 14.55
CA THR A 4 28.24 0.84 13.20
C THR A 4 29.47 0.39 12.42
N ASP A 5 30.56 -0.02 13.11
CA ASP A 5 31.84 -0.40 12.49
C ASP A 5 31.92 -1.89 12.16
N ASP A 6 30.94 -2.68 12.59
CA ASP A 6 30.87 -4.11 12.33
C ASP A 6 30.12 -4.38 11.00
N TYR A 7 30.89 -4.70 9.96
CA TYR A 7 30.34 -5.05 8.65
C TYR A 7 29.45 -6.31 8.69
N ALA A 8 29.67 -7.21 9.66
CA ALA A 8 28.85 -8.41 9.85
C ALA A 8 27.52 -8.11 10.58
N ALA A 9 27.40 -6.93 11.21
CA ALA A 9 26.20 -6.54 11.93
C ALA A 9 24.99 -6.40 11.00
N LYS A 10 25.19 -5.91 9.77
CA LYS A 10 24.12 -5.82 8.75
C LYS A 10 23.56 -7.19 8.38
N PHE A 11 24.44 -8.16 8.14
CA PHE A 11 24.02 -9.53 7.84
C PHE A 11 23.31 -10.18 9.03
N THR A 12 23.76 -9.90 10.25
CA THR A 12 23.11 -10.39 11.47
C THR A 12 21.72 -9.78 11.68
N ILE A 13 21.56 -8.47 11.44
CA ILE A 13 20.26 -7.79 11.48
C ILE A 13 19.34 -8.37 10.43
N TRP A 14 19.79 -8.45 9.18
CA TRP A 14 18.98 -9.01 8.10
C TRP A 14 18.61 -10.47 8.34
N ALA A 15 19.51 -11.29 8.88
CA ALA A 15 19.19 -12.68 9.23
C ALA A 15 18.19 -12.79 10.39
N ARG A 16 18.25 -11.90 11.38
CA ARG A 16 17.29 -11.84 12.51
C ARG A 16 15.93 -11.27 12.07
N GLU A 17 15.93 -10.28 11.20
CA GLU A 17 14.76 -9.56 10.70
C GLU A 17 14.21 -10.14 9.40
N ASN A 18 14.71 -11.29 8.92
CA ASN A 18 14.24 -11.97 7.70
C ASN A 18 12.84 -12.59 7.87
N ARG A 19 11.93 -11.82 8.44
CA ARG A 19 10.52 -12.15 8.57
C ARG A 19 9.85 -11.63 7.32
N VAL A 20 9.47 -12.56 6.44
CA VAL A 20 8.52 -12.25 5.37
C VAL A 20 7.19 -11.88 6.04
N VAL A 21 6.93 -10.58 6.15
CA VAL A 21 5.64 -10.08 6.65
C VAL A 21 4.68 -9.91 5.47
N PRO A 22 3.40 -10.28 5.63
CA PRO A 22 2.42 -10.03 4.59
C PRO A 22 2.28 -8.52 4.36
N LEU A 23 2.18 -8.11 3.10
CA LEU A 23 1.84 -6.72 2.78
C LEU A 23 0.42 -6.44 3.31
N PRO A 24 0.22 -5.35 4.07
CA PRO A 24 -1.12 -5.01 4.56
C PRO A 24 -2.05 -4.76 3.37
N ARG A 25 -3.26 -5.33 3.44
CA ARG A 25 -4.27 -5.16 2.40
C ARG A 25 -5.23 -4.06 2.82
N ILE A 26 -5.73 -3.28 1.86
CA ILE A 26 -6.80 -2.32 2.14
C ILE A 26 -8.10 -3.12 2.31
N ALA A 27 -8.72 -3.02 3.48
CA ALA A 27 -9.91 -3.78 3.85
C ALA A 27 -11.18 -3.25 3.18
N ASN A 28 -11.26 -1.94 2.96
CA ASN A 28 -12.47 -1.25 2.50
C ASN A 28 -12.34 -0.65 1.09
N LEU A 29 -11.49 -1.21 0.24
CA LEU A 29 -11.34 -0.73 -1.13
C LEU A 29 -12.63 -1.01 -1.93
N PRO A 30 -13.24 0.00 -2.58
CA PRO A 30 -14.38 -0.21 -3.45
C PRO A 30 -14.05 -1.20 -4.57
N ARG A 31 -14.97 -2.12 -4.86
CA ARG A 31 -14.79 -3.04 -5.98
C ARG A 31 -15.00 -2.27 -7.29
N PHE A 32 -13.97 -2.23 -8.13
CA PHE A 32 -14.09 -1.75 -9.50
C PHE A 32 -13.54 -2.79 -10.49
N LYS A 33 -14.11 -2.83 -11.69
CA LYS A 33 -13.63 -3.66 -12.79
C LYS A 33 -12.75 -2.83 -13.72
N SER A 34 -11.95 -3.51 -14.54
CA SER A 34 -11.27 -2.85 -15.66
C SER A 34 -12.30 -2.17 -16.56
N ARG A 35 -12.05 -0.89 -16.88
CA ARG A 35 -12.92 -0.04 -17.69
C ARG A 35 -12.06 0.75 -18.67
N LYS A 36 -12.55 0.89 -19.90
CA LYS A 36 -11.99 1.81 -20.90
C LYS A 36 -12.70 3.17 -20.79
N PHE A 37 -11.95 4.24 -21.02
CA PHE A 37 -12.44 5.61 -21.00
C PHE A 37 -12.23 6.22 -22.38
N ASN A 38 -13.17 7.07 -22.80
CA ASN A 38 -13.10 7.76 -24.09
C ASN A 38 -12.27 9.05 -24.01
N SER A 39 -12.01 9.56 -22.81
CA SER A 39 -11.16 10.73 -22.58
C SER A 39 -10.47 10.69 -21.22
N TYR A 40 -9.44 11.52 -21.05
CA TYR A 40 -8.74 11.68 -19.78
C TYR A 40 -9.63 12.33 -18.70
N GLU A 41 -10.55 13.20 -19.11
CA GLU A 41 -11.53 13.84 -18.23
C GLU A 41 -12.49 12.81 -17.63
N GLU A 42 -13.00 11.89 -18.47
CA GLU A 42 -13.86 10.79 -18.01
C GLU A 42 -13.11 9.91 -17.00
N PHE A 43 -11.84 9.60 -17.27
CA PHE A 43 -10.98 8.85 -16.36
C PHE A 43 -10.77 9.58 -15.02
N ASN A 44 -10.52 10.90 -15.05
CA ASN A 44 -10.33 11.68 -13.84
C ASN A 44 -11.61 11.79 -13.01
N ALA A 45 -12.75 11.99 -13.65
CA ALA A 45 -14.05 12.00 -12.97
C ALA A 45 -14.31 10.67 -12.26
N TRP A 46 -14.03 9.55 -12.95
CA TRP A 46 -14.14 8.22 -12.37
C TRP A 46 -13.19 7.99 -11.19
N LYS A 47 -11.92 8.41 -11.30
CA LYS A 47 -10.96 8.34 -10.17
C LYS A 47 -11.44 9.15 -8.97
N LYS A 48 -11.96 10.35 -9.22
CA LYS A 48 -12.47 11.23 -8.15
C LYS A 48 -13.64 10.58 -7.41
N ASP A 49 -14.59 10.00 -8.15
CA ASP A 49 -15.71 9.28 -7.56
C ASP A 49 -15.26 8.09 -6.68
N LEU A 50 -14.25 7.33 -7.13
CA LEU A 50 -13.66 6.26 -6.31
C LEU A 50 -13.03 6.77 -5.01
N LEU A 51 -12.32 7.89 -5.06
CA LEU A 51 -11.73 8.51 -3.86
C LEU A 51 -12.81 9.00 -2.91
N ASP A 52 -13.89 9.59 -3.43
CA ASP A 52 -15.02 10.05 -2.64
C ASP A 52 -15.74 8.86 -1.95
N GLN A 53 -15.86 7.72 -2.64
CA GLN A 53 -16.37 6.49 -2.03
C GLN A 53 -15.49 5.99 -0.87
N ILE A 54 -14.16 5.99 -1.05
CA ILE A 54 -13.22 5.62 0.02
C ILE A 54 -13.33 6.59 1.20
N ALA A 55 -13.40 7.90 0.93
CA ALA A 55 -13.54 8.91 1.96
C ALA A 55 -14.83 8.73 2.77
N ARG A 56 -15.96 8.48 2.10
CA ARG A 56 -17.25 8.17 2.75
C ARG A 56 -17.22 6.88 3.56
N ALA A 57 -16.40 5.90 3.17
CA ALA A 57 -16.18 4.67 3.90
C ALA A 57 -15.23 4.80 5.10
N GLY A 58 -14.85 6.03 5.48
CA GLY A 58 -13.96 6.31 6.61
C GLY A 58 -12.47 6.36 6.26
N GLY A 59 -12.13 6.55 4.98
CA GLY A 59 -10.75 6.59 4.50
C GLY A 59 -10.14 5.20 4.31
N VAL A 60 -8.85 5.12 3.98
CA VAL A 60 -8.18 3.83 3.77
C VAL A 60 -8.05 3.08 5.09
N GLN A 61 -8.67 1.90 5.18
CA GLN A 61 -8.53 1.00 6.33
C GLN A 61 -7.67 -0.21 5.95
N TRP A 62 -6.74 -0.58 6.83
CA TRP A 62 -5.84 -1.70 6.62
C TRP A 62 -6.34 -2.95 7.35
N THR A 63 -6.17 -4.11 6.72
CA THR A 63 -6.35 -5.40 7.40
C THR A 63 -5.36 -5.49 8.56
N ARG A 64 -5.85 -5.87 9.74
CA ARG A 64 -5.01 -6.17 10.92
C ARG A 64 -4.03 -7.31 10.64
#